data_AF-A0A921CMS5-F1
#
_entry.id   AF-A0A921CMS5-F1
#
_cell.length_a   1.000
_cell.length_b   1.000
_cell.length_c   1.000
_cell.angle_alpha   90.00
_cell.angle_beta   90.00
_cell.angle_gamma   90.00
#
_symmetry.space_group_name_H-M   'P 1'
#
loop_
_entity.id
_entity.type
_entity.pdbx_description
1 polymer ?
#
loop_
_entity_poly.entity_id
_entity_poly.type
_entity_poly.pdbx_seq_one_letter_code
_entity_poly.pdbx_strand_id
1 'polypeptide(L)'
;MALKAAFIFVAPGADPQVNRAVVPSPEVELTVVGVPDYDAAEQTAAELAAAGVKAVELCGGFGHDGAARVARAVAGRAKVGVVRFDCHPGLEGRSGDELFT
;
A
#
# COMPACT_ATOMS: atom_id res chain seq x y z
N MET A 1 -21.02 9.04 4.29
CA MET A 1 -20.50 7.67 4.06
C MET A 1 -19.07 7.65 4.56
N ALA A 2 -18.65 6.57 5.23
CA ALA A 2 -17.27 6.42 5.68
C ALA A 2 -16.30 6.49 4.48
N LEU A 3 -15.14 7.10 4.69
CA LEU A 3 -14.05 7.14 3.72
C LEU A 3 -13.51 5.72 3.51
N LYS A 4 -13.51 5.24 2.27
CA LYS A 4 -12.82 4.00 1.91
C LYS A 4 -11.33 4.28 1.73
N ALA A 5 -10.51 3.70 2.59
CA ALA A 5 -9.05 3.82 2.57
C ALA A 5 -8.41 2.44 2.42
N ALA A 6 -7.16 2.41 1.98
CA ALA A 6 -6.34 1.21 1.97
C ALA A 6 -4.99 1.45 2.63
N PHE A 7 -4.47 0.45 3.33
CA PHE A 7 -3.09 0.38 3.78
C PHE A 7 -2.44 -0.85 3.15
N ILE A 8 -1.40 -0.63 2.34
CA ILE A 8 -0.69 -1.70 1.65
C ILE A 8 0.69 -1.86 2.28
N PHE A 9 1.04 -3.08 2.69
CA PHE A 9 2.37 -3.41 3.19
C PHE A 9 3.06 -4.42 2.27
N VAL A 10 4.35 -4.19 2.00
CA VAL A 10 5.17 -5.13 1.23
C VAL A 10 5.88 -6.10 2.17
N ALA A 11 5.76 -7.39 1.89
CA ALA A 11 6.44 -8.46 2.62
C ALA A 11 6.62 -9.68 1.69
N PRO A 12 7.85 -10.17 1.47
CA PRO A 12 8.08 -11.35 0.65
C PRO A 12 7.20 -12.54 1.06
N GLY A 13 6.53 -13.14 0.08
CA GLY A 13 5.62 -14.28 0.30
C GLY A 13 4.21 -13.93 0.77
N ALA A 14 3.87 -12.64 0.92
CA ALA A 14 2.49 -12.23 1.12
C ALA A 14 1.66 -12.49 -0.15
N ASP A 15 0.39 -12.82 0.04
CA ASP A 15 -0.60 -13.01 -1.01
C ASP A 15 -1.73 -11.97 -0.83
N PRO A 16 -1.98 -11.05 -1.78
CA PRO A 16 -3.00 -10.01 -1.64
C PRO A 16 -4.43 -10.52 -1.48
N GLN A 17 -4.70 -11.77 -1.89
CA GLN A 17 -6.00 -12.41 -1.77
C GLN A 17 -6.19 -13.11 -0.42
N VAL A 18 -5.11 -13.53 0.24
CA VAL A 18 -5.14 -14.23 1.53
C VAL A 18 -4.82 -13.27 2.68
N ASN A 19 -3.78 -12.46 2.55
CA ASN A 19 -3.30 -11.52 3.56
C ASN A 19 -4.03 -10.17 3.44
N ARG A 20 -5.33 -10.20 3.67
CA ARG A 20 -6.21 -9.03 3.55
C ARG A 20 -7.26 -8.97 4.65
N ALA A 21 -7.52 -7.78 5.17
CA ALA A 21 -8.56 -7.55 6.18
C ALA A 21 -9.22 -6.18 5.99
N VAL A 22 -10.45 -6.04 6.48
CA VAL A 22 -11.16 -4.75 6.55
C VAL A 22 -11.42 -4.39 8.01
N VAL A 23 -11.04 -3.18 8.39
CA VAL A 23 -11.27 -2.61 9.72
C VAL A 23 -12.28 -1.47 9.59
N PRO A 24 -13.55 -1.69 9.97
CA PRO A 24 -14.59 -0.68 9.85
C PRO A 24 -14.58 0.29 11.03
N SER A 25 -14.94 1.55 10.76
CA SER A 25 -15.25 2.58 11.76
C SER A 25 -16.33 3.53 11.20
N PRO A 26 -16.94 4.41 12.01
CA PRO A 26 -17.95 5.35 11.52
C PRO A 26 -17.45 6.31 10.42
N GLU A 27 -16.17 6.69 10.47
CA GLU A 27 -15.59 7.69 9.57
C GLU A 27 -14.71 7.07 8.47
N VAL A 28 -14.09 5.91 8.72
CA VAL A 28 -13.16 5.25 7.80
C VAL A 28 -13.42 3.74 7.74
N GLU A 29 -13.48 3.19 6.54
CA GLU A 29 -13.39 1.76 6.26
C GLU A 29 -11.99 1.48 5.69
N LEU A 30 -11.09 0.92 6.51
CA LEU A 30 -9.71 0.68 6.13
C LEU A 30 -9.51 -0.75 5.64
N THR A 31 -9.10 -0.91 4.38
CA THR A 31 -8.66 -2.20 3.83
C THR A 31 -7.15 -2.34 4.01
N VAL A 32 -6.70 -3.32 4.79
CA VAL A 32 -5.28 -3.66 4.94
C VAL A 32 -4.95 -4.81 4.00
N VAL A 33 -3.88 -4.68 3.20
CA VAL A 33 -3.46 -5.71 2.23
C VAL A 33 -1.95 -5.92 2.26
N GLY A 34 -1.52 -7.17 2.35
CA GLY A 34 -0.12 -7.58 2.16
C GLY A 34 0.16 -7.91 0.70
N VAL A 35 1.29 -7.44 0.18
CA VAL A 35 1.73 -7.71 -1.20
C VAL A 35 3.18 -8.22 -1.21
N PRO A 36 3.55 -9.12 -2.13
CA PRO A 36 4.89 -9.68 -2.18
C PRO A 36 5.95 -8.71 -2.70
N ASP A 37 5.55 -7.79 -3.59
CA ASP A 37 6.43 -6.90 -4.35
C ASP A 37 5.67 -5.66 -4.86
N TYR A 38 6.35 -4.80 -5.60
CA TYR A 38 5.78 -3.57 -6.15
C TYR A 38 4.83 -3.81 -7.34
N ASP A 39 5.02 -4.87 -8.13
CA ASP A 39 4.09 -5.22 -9.22
C ASP A 39 2.70 -5.56 -8.67
N ALA A 40 2.66 -6.40 -7.64
CA ALA A 40 1.43 -6.74 -6.94
C ALA A 40 0.83 -5.53 -6.21
N ALA A 41 1.65 -4.61 -5.71
CA ALA A 41 1.18 -3.36 -5.11
C ALA A 41 0.44 -2.47 -6.11
N GLU A 42 0.96 -2.32 -7.33
CA GLU A 42 0.33 -1.54 -8.40
C GLU A 42 -1.03 -2.12 -8.78
N GLN A 43 -1.09 -3.43 -8.99
CA GLN A 43 -2.33 -4.14 -9.33
C GLN A 43 -3.37 -3.99 -8.22
N THR A 44 -2.97 -4.29 -6.98
CA THR A 44 -3.83 -4.18 -5.80
C THR A 44 -4.36 -2.75 -5.61
N ALA A 45 -3.50 -1.74 -5.73
CA ALA A 45 -3.90 -0.35 -5.57
C ALA A 45 -4.85 0.11 -6.68
N ALA A 46 -4.61 -0.29 -7.93
CA ALA A 46 -5.48 0.02 -9.06
C ALA A 46 -6.88 -0.59 -8.87
N GLU A 47 -6.96 -1.86 -8.45
CA GLU A 47 -8.22 -2.55 -8.15
C GLU A 47 -8.99 -1.87 -7.03
N LEU A 48 -8.31 -1.56 -5.91
CA LEU A 48 -8.92 -0.88 -4.76
C LEU A 48 -9.44 0.51 -5.14
N ALA A 49 -8.66 1.27 -5.90
CA ALA A 49 -9.06 2.60 -6.38
C ALA A 49 -10.26 2.52 -7.32
N ALA A 50 -10.33 1.51 -8.20
CA ALA A 50 -11.50 1.23 -9.04
C ALA A 50 -12.73 0.84 -8.20
N ALA A 51 -12.55 0.14 -7.09
CA ALA A 51 -13.60 -0.21 -6.12
C ALA A 51 -14.03 0.97 -5.21
N GLY A 52 -13.47 2.16 -5.42
CA GLY A 52 -13.89 3.39 -4.76
C GLY A 52 -13.06 3.81 -3.55
N VAL A 53 -11.93 3.13 -3.27
CA VAL A 53 -10.94 3.63 -2.32
C VAL A 53 -10.42 4.99 -2.77
N LYS A 54 -10.38 5.95 -1.84
CA LYS A 54 -9.97 7.35 -2.12
C LYS A 54 -8.62 7.74 -1.53
N ALA A 55 -8.13 6.95 -0.57
CA ALA A 55 -6.82 7.12 0.03
C ALA A 55 -6.09 5.77 0.07
N VAL A 56 -4.84 5.74 -0.37
CA VAL A 56 -3.94 4.59 -0.29
C VAL A 56 -2.71 5.00 0.48
N GLU A 57 -2.51 4.37 1.63
CA GLU A 57 -1.32 4.51 2.45
C GLU A 57 -0.39 3.32 2.23
N LEU A 58 0.89 3.59 2.09
CA LEU A 58 1.92 2.60 1.85
C LEU A 58 2.78 2.46 3.10
N CYS A 59 3.10 1.22 3.50
CA CYS A 59 4.04 1.00 4.59
C CYS A 59 5.44 1.52 4.23
N GLY A 60 6.32 1.68 5.21
CA GLY A 60 7.67 2.19 4.96
C GLY A 60 8.60 1.28 4.15
N GLY A 61 8.17 0.07 3.78
CA GLY A 61 8.86 -0.76 2.81
C GLY A 61 8.70 -0.28 1.37
N PHE A 62 7.84 0.70 1.12
CA PHE A 62 7.79 1.43 -0.15
C PHE A 62 8.78 2.59 -0.09
N GLY A 63 9.82 2.52 -0.92
CA GLY A 63 10.70 3.66 -1.14
C GLY A 63 10.11 4.67 -2.13
N HIS A 64 10.95 5.53 -2.70
CA HIS A 64 10.48 6.59 -3.60
C HIS A 64 9.91 6.01 -4.90
N ASP A 65 10.56 4.97 -5.43
CA ASP A 65 10.15 4.37 -6.70
C ASP A 65 8.86 3.57 -6.51
N GLY A 66 8.77 2.78 -5.45
CA GLY A 66 7.54 2.05 -5.09
C GLY A 66 6.34 2.99 -4.92
N ALA A 67 6.53 4.11 -4.20
CA ALA A 67 5.47 5.11 -4.03
C ALA A 67 5.06 5.76 -5.37
N ALA A 68 6.02 6.09 -6.23
CA ALA A 68 5.75 6.69 -7.54
C ALA A 68 5.01 5.73 -8.48
N ARG A 69 5.36 4.44 -8.46
CA ARG A 69 4.69 3.39 -9.22
C ARG A 69 3.23 3.25 -8.82
N VAL A 70 2.96 3.09 -7.53
CA VAL A 70 1.57 3.01 -7.03
C VAL A 70 0.76 4.26 -7.35
N ALA A 71 1.36 5.46 -7.22
CA ALA A 71 0.70 6.71 -7.58
C ALA A 71 0.29 6.78 -9.07
N ARG A 72 1.11 6.20 -9.97
CA ARG A 72 0.75 6.06 -11.40
C ARG A 72 -0.36 5.04 -11.59
N ALA A 73 -0.27 3.88 -10.95
CA ALA A 73 -1.24 2.79 -11.07
C ALA A 73 -2.67 3.20 -10.67
N VAL A 74 -2.83 4.02 -9.63
CA VAL A 74 -4.16 4.51 -9.21
C VAL A 74 -4.76 5.56 -10.16
N ALA A 75 -4.00 6.07 -11.13
CA ALA A 75 -4.45 7.01 -12.17
C ALA A 75 -5.28 8.20 -11.63
N GLY A 76 -4.88 8.75 -10.48
CA GLY A 76 -5.55 9.89 -9.84
C GLY A 76 -6.90 9.57 -9.17
N ARG A 77 -7.36 8.31 -9.17
CA ARG A 77 -8.62 7.89 -8.53
C ARG A 77 -8.54 7.88 -7.00
N ALA A 78 -7.34 7.73 -6.45
CA ALA A 78 -7.02 7.79 -5.03
C ALA A 78 -5.79 8.67 -4.79
N LYS A 79 -5.69 9.26 -3.59
CA LYS A 79 -4.48 9.92 -3.11
C LYS A 79 -3.55 8.88 -2.50
N VAL A 80 -2.25 8.97 -2.81
CA VAL A 80 -1.23 8.03 -2.33
C VAL A 80 -0.32 8.74 -1.34
N GLY A 81 -0.12 8.14 -0.17
CA GLY A 81 0.83 8.56 0.85
C GLY A 81 1.71 7.39 1.29
N VAL A 82 2.88 7.69 1.85
CA VAL A 82 3.81 6.68 2.37
C VAL A 82 4.16 6.99 3.82
N VAL A 83 4.12 5.95 4.66
CA VAL A 83 4.62 6.02 6.03
C VAL A 83 6.14 6.04 5.97
N ARG A 84 6.76 6.99 6.66
CA ARG A 84 8.23 7.11 6.72
C ARG A 84 8.75 6.65 8.07
N PHE A 85 9.87 5.94 8.05
CA PHE A 85 10.68 5.64 9.23
C PHE A 85 12.01 6.38 9.11
N ASP A 86 12.57 6.84 10.24
CA ASP A 86 13.93 7.39 10.26
C ASP A 86 14.99 6.28 10.03
N CYS A 87 14.74 5.07 10.56
CA CYS A 87 15.45 3.83 10.26
C CYS A 87 14.41 2.69 10.20
N HIS A 88 14.27 1.95 9.09
CA HIS A 88 13.23 0.92 8.98
C HIS A 88 13.63 -0.38 9.71
N PRO A 89 13.02 -0.72 10.87
CA PRO A 89 13.50 -1.81 11.72
C PRO A 89 13.26 -3.19 11.10
N GLY A 90 12.19 -3.36 10.32
CA GLY A 90 11.89 -4.61 9.63
C GLY A 90 12.73 -4.88 8.37
N LEU A 91 13.58 -3.94 7.96
CA LEU A 91 14.44 -4.04 6.76
C LEU A 91 15.92 -3.83 7.12
N GLU A 92 16.30 -4.09 8.38
CA GLU A 92 17.68 -3.91 8.85
C GLU A 92 18.23 -2.48 8.63
N GLY A 93 17.36 -1.47 8.62
CA GLY A 93 17.72 -0.08 8.39
C GLY A 93 17.90 0.33 6.92
N ARG A 94 17.58 -0.56 5.96
CA ARG A 94 17.72 -0.31 4.52
C ARG A 94 16.45 0.26 3.89
N SER A 95 16.61 0.93 2.75
CA SER A 95 15.46 1.38 1.93
C SER A 95 14.78 0.20 1.24
N GLY A 96 13.46 0.29 1.06
CA GLY A 96 12.72 -0.65 0.23
C GLY A 96 13.13 -0.65 -1.24
N ASP A 97 13.56 0.51 -1.77
CA ASP A 97 14.02 0.63 -3.18
C ASP A 97 15.25 -0.27 -3.45
N GLU A 98 16.05 -0.60 -2.44
CA GLU A 98 17.20 -1.50 -2.57
C GLU A 98 16.82 -2.99 -2.58
N LEU A 99 15.58 -3.32 -2.18
CA LEU A 99 15.17 -4.67 -1.82
C LEU A 99 14.05 -5.23 -2.70
N PHE A 100 13.12 -4.40 -3.17
CA PHE A 100 11.82 -4.84 -3.69
C PHE A 100 11.48 -4.33 -5.11
N THR A 101 12.49 -4.03 -5.92
CA THR A 101 12.36 -3.47 -7.29
C THR A 101 11.35 -4.20 -8.16
#